data_AF-A0A849S3I8-F1
#
_entry.id   AF-A0A849S3I8-F1
#
_cell.length_a   1.000
_cell.length_b   1.000
_cell.length_c   1.000
_cell.angle_alpha   90.00
_cell.angle_beta   90.00
_cell.angle_gamma   90.00
#
_symmetry.space_group_name_H-M   'P 1'
#
loop_
_entity.id
_entity.type
_entity.pdbx_description
1 polymer ?
#
loop_
_entity_poly.entity_id
_entity_poly.type
_entity_poly.pdbx_seq_one_letter_code
_entity_poly.pdbx_strand_id
1 'polypeptide(L)'
;MKFPVTTTDGHEGNILEMNADQEVVTLYGPDGDQLGTLSWKDVIEQIRANNDDVRFAHARSYPRAPLAMKVRYTTPEGKQFDSLTGGIGAGGLFIESSAPLAPGTELSVEFALPDRPWERLKAKAKVAWTRNKPERHILFPGMGVRFTDIDEKARVELIELVDALNRSRETA
;
A
#
# COMPACT_ATOMS: atom_id res chain seq x y z
N MET A 1 14.99 7.08 26.72
CA MET A 1 15.17 8.50 26.34
C MET A 1 13.85 9.03 25.81
N LYS A 2 13.41 10.21 26.24
CA LYS A 2 12.15 10.84 25.81
C LYS A 2 12.42 11.95 24.80
N PHE A 3 11.64 11.99 23.74
CA PHE A 3 11.77 12.94 22.63
C PHE A 3 10.41 13.61 22.37
N PRO A 4 10.28 14.93 22.59
CA PRO A 4 9.04 15.64 22.32
C PRO A 4 8.82 15.81 20.81
N VAL A 5 7.57 15.70 20.38
CA VAL A 5 7.13 15.98 19.01
C VAL A 5 6.78 17.47 18.91
N THR A 6 7.52 18.21 18.08
CA THR A 6 7.41 19.67 18.00
C THR A 6 7.03 20.21 16.62
N THR A 7 7.24 19.44 15.54
CA THR A 7 7.07 19.93 14.16
C THR A 7 6.15 19.07 13.30
N THR A 8 5.62 17.98 13.84
CA THR A 8 4.70 17.11 13.10
C THR A 8 3.28 17.61 13.30
N ASP A 9 2.67 18.12 12.23
CA ASP A 9 1.34 18.72 12.25
C ASP A 9 0.28 17.78 12.84
N GLY A 10 -0.55 18.30 13.76
CA GLY A 10 -1.61 17.55 14.44
C GLY A 10 -1.12 16.57 15.52
N HIS A 11 0.19 16.55 15.81
CA HIS A 11 0.81 15.64 16.78
C HIS A 11 1.72 16.37 17.78
N GLU A 12 1.68 17.69 17.82
CA GLU A 12 2.46 18.51 18.75
C GLU A 12 2.11 18.20 20.21
N GLY A 13 3.13 18.21 21.07
CA GLY A 13 2.97 17.92 22.50
C GLY A 13 3.02 16.43 22.86
N ASN A 14 2.93 15.53 21.87
CA ASN A 14 3.19 14.11 22.07
C ASN A 14 4.67 13.87 22.45
N ILE A 15 4.94 12.75 23.13
CA ILE A 15 6.30 12.33 23.49
C ILE A 15 6.55 10.92 23.00
N LEU A 16 7.67 10.72 22.29
CA LEU A 16 8.22 9.41 21.96
C LEU A 16 9.26 9.02 23.00
N GLU A 17 9.02 7.96 23.76
CA GLU A 17 10.00 7.36 24.65
C GLU A 17 10.65 6.15 23.99
N MET A 18 11.97 6.19 23.81
CA MET A 18 12.79 5.06 23.37
C MET A 18 13.38 4.34 24.58
N ASN A 19 13.05 3.06 24.75
CA ASN A 19 13.67 2.19 25.76
C ASN A 19 14.57 1.16 25.06
N ALA A 20 15.88 1.24 25.33
CA ALA A 20 16.86 0.37 24.70
C ALA A 20 16.93 -1.02 25.32
N ASP A 21 16.69 -1.14 26.61
CA ASP A 21 16.75 -2.43 27.31
C ASP A 21 15.58 -3.32 26.93
N GLN A 22 14.43 -2.70 26.62
CA GLN A 22 13.23 -3.41 26.17
C GLN A 22 13.07 -3.43 24.65
N GLU A 23 13.94 -2.75 23.91
CA GLU A 23 13.84 -2.55 22.47
C GLU A 23 12.45 -2.09 22.01
N VAL A 24 11.92 -1.03 22.65
CA VAL A 24 10.60 -0.45 22.32
C VAL A 24 10.64 1.06 22.14
N VAL A 25 9.64 1.56 21.40
CA VAL A 25 9.24 2.97 21.39
C VAL A 25 7.80 3.09 21.88
N THR A 26 7.57 3.99 22.83
CA THR A 26 6.26 4.25 23.43
C THR A 26 5.82 5.67 23.11
N LEU A 27 4.58 5.83 22.65
CA LEU A 27 3.96 7.13 22.38
C LEU A 27 3.13 7.54 23.59
N TYR A 28 3.37 8.77 24.06
CA TYR A 28 2.57 9.43 25.08
C TYR A 28 1.86 10.64 24.48
N GLY A 29 0.62 10.86 24.90
CA GLY A 29 -0.18 12.03 24.56
C GLY A 29 0.28 13.29 25.28
N PRO A 30 -0.29 14.46 24.93
CA PRO A 30 0.06 15.74 25.57
C PRO A 30 -0.31 15.75 27.07
N ASP A 31 -1.32 14.97 27.44
CA ASP A 31 -1.77 14.81 28.83
C ASP A 31 -0.93 13.78 29.63
N GLY A 32 0.08 13.18 28.98
CA GLY A 32 0.99 12.21 29.59
C GLY A 32 0.46 10.78 29.64
N ASP A 33 -0.70 10.51 29.05
CA ASP A 33 -1.26 9.18 28.91
C ASP A 33 -0.52 8.36 27.84
N GLN A 34 -0.39 7.06 28.06
CA GLN A 34 0.27 6.17 27.11
C GLN A 34 -0.70 5.80 25.98
N LEU A 35 -0.42 6.27 24.77
CA LEU A 35 -1.23 6.00 23.57
C LEU A 35 -0.89 4.66 22.91
N GLY A 36 0.38 4.22 22.98
CA GLY A 36 0.78 2.96 22.35
C GLY A 36 2.26 2.61 22.48
N THR A 37 2.65 1.40 22.05
CA THR A 37 4.04 0.93 22.07
C THR A 37 4.32 0.03 20.86
N LEU A 38 5.48 0.22 20.22
CA LEU A 38 6.00 -0.60 19.12
C LEU A 38 7.38 -1.15 19.50
N SER A 39 7.70 -2.37 19.06
CA SER A 39 9.07 -2.89 19.20
C SER A 39 10.01 -2.29 18.15
N TRP A 40 11.31 -2.30 18.43
CA TRP A 40 12.33 -1.92 17.44
C TRP A 40 12.23 -2.78 16.18
N LYS A 41 11.90 -4.08 16.33
CA LYS A 41 11.62 -4.96 15.21
C LYS A 41 10.50 -4.41 14.32
N ASP A 42 9.37 -4.03 14.92
CA ASP A 42 8.22 -3.50 14.17
C ASP A 42 8.58 -2.20 13.43
N VAL A 43 9.33 -1.30 14.09
CA VAL A 43 9.83 -0.06 13.47
C VAL A 43 10.78 -0.35 12.30
N ILE A 44 11.70 -1.30 12.46
CA ILE A 44 12.64 -1.71 11.41
C ILE A 44 11.90 -2.34 10.22
N GLU A 45 10.93 -3.20 10.48
CA GLU A 45 10.09 -3.83 9.45
C GLU A 45 9.28 -2.77 8.69
N GLN A 46 8.73 -1.75 9.38
CA GLN A 46 8.05 -0.61 8.76
C GLN A 46 8.96 0.20 7.84
N ILE A 47 10.16 0.55 8.31
CA ILE A 47 11.13 1.33 7.52
C ILE A 47 11.57 0.53 6.28
N ARG A 48 11.80 -0.78 6.42
CA ARG A 48 12.21 -1.64 5.30
C ARG A 48 11.11 -1.75 4.25
N ALA A 49 9.86 -1.94 4.67
CA ALA A 49 8.74 -2.03 3.76
C ALA A 49 8.51 -0.75 2.95
N ASN A 50 8.59 0.41 3.61
CA ASN A 50 8.50 1.70 2.91
C ASN A 50 9.68 1.89 1.94
N ASN A 51 10.89 1.45 2.33
CA ASN A 51 12.06 1.56 1.48
C ASN A 51 12.07 0.59 0.31
N ASP A 52 11.42 -0.58 0.36
CA ASP A 52 11.34 -1.46 -0.82
C ASP A 52 10.55 -0.79 -1.95
N ASP A 53 9.50 -0.03 -1.63
CA ASP A 53 8.78 0.76 -2.63
C ASP A 53 9.66 1.84 -3.29
N VAL A 54 10.56 2.46 -2.53
CA VAL A 54 11.50 3.50 -3.00
C VAL A 54 12.71 2.89 -3.73
N ARG A 55 13.29 1.81 -3.19
CA ARG A 55 14.48 1.13 -3.75
C ARG A 55 14.23 0.57 -5.13
N PHE A 56 13.02 0.08 -5.41
CA PHE A 56 12.65 -0.41 -6.74
C PHE A 56 12.00 0.67 -7.62
N ALA A 57 11.87 1.92 -7.16
CA ALA A 57 11.24 2.98 -7.95
C ALA A 57 11.97 3.20 -9.29
N HIS A 58 13.30 3.20 -9.28
CA HIS A 58 14.12 3.33 -10.50
C HIS A 58 13.99 2.16 -11.48
N ALA A 59 13.51 0.99 -11.02
CA ALA A 59 13.29 -0.19 -11.86
C ALA A 59 11.84 -0.29 -12.37
N ARG A 60 10.95 0.63 -11.96
CA ARG A 60 9.55 0.64 -12.42
C ARG A 60 9.45 1.36 -13.75
N SER A 61 8.73 0.75 -14.68
CA SER A 61 8.38 1.39 -15.96
C SER A 61 7.30 2.45 -15.81
N TYR A 62 6.57 2.47 -14.68
CA TYR A 62 5.46 3.39 -14.43
C TYR A 62 5.45 3.87 -12.97
N PRO A 63 5.08 5.14 -12.72
CA PRO A 63 4.86 5.64 -11.37
C PRO A 63 3.72 4.88 -10.68
N ARG A 64 3.69 4.96 -9.35
CA ARG A 64 2.63 4.38 -8.53
C ARG A 64 2.15 5.38 -7.49
N ALA A 65 0.90 5.21 -7.06
CA ALA A 65 0.31 5.97 -5.98
C ALA A 65 -0.45 5.02 -5.03
N PRO A 66 -0.33 5.17 -3.69
CA PRO A 66 -1.24 4.50 -2.78
C PRO A 66 -2.66 5.00 -3.04
N LEU A 67 -3.60 4.07 -3.21
CA LEU A 67 -5.02 4.36 -3.41
C LEU A 67 -5.83 3.12 -3.08
N ALA A 68 -6.86 3.30 -2.24
CA ALA A 68 -7.85 2.28 -1.94
C ALA A 68 -9.03 2.38 -2.91
N MET A 69 -9.16 1.41 -3.82
CA MET A 69 -10.32 1.28 -4.70
C MET A 69 -10.83 -0.17 -4.70
N LYS A 70 -12.13 -0.33 -4.97
CA LYS A 70 -12.74 -1.66 -5.12
C LYS A 70 -12.20 -2.33 -6.38
N VAL A 71 -11.78 -3.58 -6.21
CA VAL A 71 -11.30 -4.43 -7.29
C VAL A 71 -11.95 -5.80 -7.20
N ARG A 72 -12.35 -6.33 -8.34
CA ARG A 72 -12.77 -7.72 -8.50
C ARG A 72 -11.70 -8.47 -9.26
N TYR A 73 -11.33 -9.66 -8.83
CA TYR A 73 -10.46 -10.54 -9.60
C TYR A 73 -11.03 -11.95 -9.70
N THR A 74 -10.75 -12.59 -10.84
CA THR A 74 -11.21 -13.93 -11.18
C THR A 74 -10.00 -14.83 -11.43
N THR A 75 -9.92 -15.95 -10.72
CA THR A 75 -8.88 -16.98 -10.88
C THR A 75 -9.09 -17.83 -12.14
N PRO A 76 -8.10 -18.60 -12.60
CA PRO A 76 -8.24 -19.48 -13.76
C PRO A 76 -9.35 -20.54 -13.57
N GLU A 77 -9.61 -20.95 -12.33
CA GLU A 77 -10.68 -21.89 -11.97
C GLU A 77 -12.08 -21.23 -11.94
N GLY A 78 -12.17 -19.95 -12.31
CA GLY A 78 -13.43 -19.20 -12.35
C GLY A 78 -13.91 -18.64 -11.02
N LYS A 79 -13.17 -18.82 -9.91
CA LYS A 79 -13.52 -18.22 -8.62
C LYS A 79 -13.33 -16.71 -8.66
N GLN A 80 -14.33 -15.98 -8.15
CA GLN A 80 -14.35 -14.52 -8.09
C GLN A 80 -14.17 -14.03 -6.66
N PHE A 81 -13.42 -12.94 -6.52
CA PHE A 81 -13.14 -12.30 -5.25
C PHE A 81 -13.29 -10.79 -5.40
N ASP A 82 -13.95 -10.15 -4.43
CA ASP A 82 -14.02 -8.71 -4.28
C ASP A 82 -13.04 -8.28 -3.17
N SER A 83 -12.23 -7.26 -3.44
CA SER A 83 -11.24 -6.73 -2.48
C SER A 83 -10.98 -5.24 -2.70
N LEU A 84 -10.01 -4.70 -1.95
CA LEU A 84 -9.47 -3.35 -2.11
C LEU A 84 -8.04 -3.39 -2.65
N THR A 85 -7.67 -2.35 -3.38
CA THR A 85 -6.27 -2.09 -3.69
C THR A 85 -5.57 -1.39 -2.54
N GLY A 86 -4.28 -1.64 -2.34
CA GLY A 86 -3.43 -0.80 -1.47
C GLY A 86 -2.51 0.15 -2.26
N GLY A 87 -2.44 -0.02 -3.58
CA GLY A 87 -1.67 0.87 -4.44
C GLY A 87 -1.82 0.54 -5.92
N ILE A 88 -1.82 1.59 -6.75
CA ILE A 88 -2.09 1.48 -8.18
C ILE A 88 -0.91 1.99 -9.02
N GLY A 89 -0.87 1.55 -10.27
CA GLY A 89 0.07 1.99 -11.29
C GLY A 89 -0.33 1.44 -12.65
N ALA A 90 0.14 2.07 -13.73
CA ALA A 90 -0.18 1.62 -15.09
C ALA A 90 0.41 0.24 -15.44
N GLY A 91 1.35 -0.26 -14.64
CA GLY A 91 1.90 -1.61 -14.76
C GLY A 91 1.18 -2.69 -13.92
N GLY A 92 0.30 -2.32 -13.00
CA GLY A 92 -0.35 -3.30 -12.12
C GLY A 92 -0.87 -2.73 -10.80
N LEU A 93 -1.42 -3.60 -9.96
CA LEU A 93 -2.10 -3.25 -8.70
C LEU A 93 -1.46 -4.00 -7.53
N PHE A 94 -1.57 -3.46 -6.32
CA PHE A 94 -1.46 -4.24 -5.10
C PHE A 94 -2.87 -4.51 -4.60
N ILE A 95 -3.25 -5.78 -4.48
CA ILE A 95 -4.57 -6.21 -4.04
C ILE A 95 -4.44 -6.76 -2.62
N GLU A 96 -5.20 -6.21 -1.69
CA GLU A 96 -5.26 -6.69 -0.32
C GLU A 96 -5.92 -8.07 -0.28
N SER A 97 -5.37 -8.99 0.50
CA SER A 97 -5.94 -10.32 0.67
C SER A 97 -5.34 -10.98 1.91
N SER A 98 -6.18 -11.56 2.76
CA SER A 98 -5.75 -12.40 3.88
C SER A 98 -5.19 -13.75 3.41
N ALA A 99 -5.51 -14.17 2.19
CA ALA A 99 -5.03 -15.39 1.56
C ALA A 99 -4.54 -15.07 0.14
N PRO A 100 -3.35 -14.43 -0.01
CA PRO A 100 -2.83 -14.07 -1.31
C PRO A 100 -2.52 -15.32 -2.14
N LEU A 101 -2.80 -15.23 -3.45
CA LEU A 101 -2.55 -16.32 -4.40
C LEU A 101 -1.06 -16.41 -4.74
N ALA A 102 -0.56 -17.60 -5.09
CA ALA A 102 0.86 -17.80 -5.34
C ALA A 102 1.41 -16.93 -6.49
N PRO A 103 2.68 -16.48 -6.43
CA PRO A 103 3.34 -15.87 -7.56
C PRO A 103 3.23 -16.76 -8.81
N GLY A 104 2.88 -16.13 -9.93
CA GLY A 104 2.65 -16.81 -11.19
C GLY A 104 1.19 -17.12 -11.50
N THR A 105 0.27 -17.03 -10.53
CA THR A 105 -1.17 -17.22 -10.78
C THR A 105 -1.70 -16.14 -11.74
N GLU A 106 -2.41 -16.56 -12.78
CA GLU A 106 -3.06 -15.67 -13.74
C GLU A 106 -4.43 -15.22 -13.22
N LEU A 107 -4.79 -13.97 -13.45
CA LEU A 107 -6.01 -13.36 -12.97
C LEU A 107 -6.66 -12.51 -14.06
N SER A 108 -7.99 -12.54 -14.14
CA SER A 108 -8.75 -11.47 -14.80
C SER A 108 -9.18 -10.45 -13.75
N VAL A 109 -8.79 -9.20 -13.91
CA VAL A 109 -9.03 -8.14 -12.92
C VAL A 109 -9.97 -7.10 -13.51
N GLU A 110 -10.92 -6.63 -12.70
CA GLU A 110 -11.90 -5.61 -13.04
C GLU A 110 -11.99 -4.57 -11.91
N PHE A 111 -11.93 -3.30 -12.26
CA PHE A 111 -11.97 -2.18 -11.30
C PHE A 111 -12.55 -0.94 -11.96
N ALA A 112 -12.86 0.09 -11.17
CA ALA A 112 -13.29 1.40 -11.66
C ALA A 112 -12.45 2.48 -10.99
N LEU A 113 -12.11 3.52 -11.75
CA LEU A 113 -11.35 4.65 -11.20
C LEU A 113 -12.26 5.55 -10.35
N PRO A 114 -11.75 6.21 -9.30
CA PRO A 114 -12.58 7.00 -8.40
C PRO A 114 -13.31 8.18 -9.07
N ASP A 115 -12.69 8.78 -10.09
CA ASP A 115 -13.25 9.87 -10.89
C ASP A 115 -14.30 9.39 -11.90
N ARG A 116 -14.32 8.08 -12.20
CA ARG A 116 -15.21 7.45 -13.19
C ARG A 116 -15.77 6.12 -12.67
N PRO A 117 -16.56 6.12 -11.59
CA PRO A 117 -17.06 4.89 -10.95
C PRO A 117 -18.00 4.06 -11.84
N TRP A 118 -18.53 4.63 -12.92
CA TRP A 118 -19.40 3.95 -13.89
C TRP A 118 -18.63 3.18 -14.97
N GLU A 119 -17.34 3.46 -15.20
CA GLU A 119 -16.53 2.82 -16.23
C GLU A 119 -15.69 1.68 -15.61
N ARG A 120 -15.99 0.45 -16.00
CA ARG A 120 -15.27 -0.75 -15.54
C ARG A 120 -14.09 -1.03 -16.47
N LEU A 121 -12.88 -0.85 -15.94
CA LEU A 121 -11.64 -1.24 -16.58
C LEU A 121 -11.38 -2.72 -16.35
N LYS A 122 -10.86 -3.40 -17.38
CA LYS A 122 -10.51 -4.83 -17.33
C LYS A 122 -9.07 -5.04 -17.76
N ALA A 123 -8.38 -5.95 -17.07
CA ALA A 123 -7.02 -6.33 -17.40
C ALA A 123 -6.80 -7.82 -17.13
N LYS A 124 -5.96 -8.48 -17.94
CA LYS A 124 -5.33 -9.74 -17.53
C LYS A 124 -4.10 -9.40 -16.72
N ALA A 125 -3.88 -10.16 -15.66
CA ALA A 125 -2.77 -9.94 -14.75
C ALA A 125 -2.15 -11.25 -14.32
N LYS A 126 -0.94 -11.16 -13.78
CA LYS A 126 -0.23 -12.26 -13.14
C LYS A 126 0.26 -11.82 -11.78
N VAL A 127 0.09 -12.66 -10.77
CA VAL A 127 0.66 -12.41 -9.45
C VAL A 127 2.18 -12.37 -9.58
N ALA A 128 2.78 -11.24 -9.23
CA ALA A 128 4.22 -11.03 -9.30
C ALA A 128 4.91 -11.39 -7.99
N TRP A 129 4.26 -11.09 -6.85
CA TRP A 129 4.77 -11.37 -5.51
C TRP A 129 3.63 -11.37 -4.48
N THR A 130 3.88 -11.97 -3.32
CA THR A 130 2.91 -12.06 -2.23
C THR A 130 3.48 -11.53 -0.92
N ARG A 131 2.61 -10.98 -0.07
CA ARG A 131 2.89 -10.57 1.30
C ARG A 131 1.94 -11.30 2.23
N ASN A 132 2.46 -12.36 2.86
CA ASN A 132 1.67 -13.31 3.66
C ASN A 132 1.48 -12.90 5.12
N LYS A 133 2.35 -12.04 5.66
CA LYS A 133 2.33 -11.72 7.08
C LYS A 133 1.46 -10.49 7.37
N PRO A 134 0.39 -10.62 8.18
CA PRO A 134 -0.07 -9.51 8.99
C PRO A 134 0.89 -9.37 10.17
N GLU A 135 2.08 -8.79 9.96
CA GLU A 135 2.89 -8.32 11.09
C GLU A 135 2.23 -7.03 11.59
N ARG A 136 1.42 -7.22 12.65
CA ARG A 136 0.76 -6.21 13.50
C ARG A 136 0.70 -4.80 12.90
N HIS A 137 -0.45 -4.45 12.33
CA HIS A 137 -0.93 -3.07 12.07
C HIS A 137 -0.14 -2.20 11.08
N ILE A 138 0.94 -2.68 10.46
CA ILE A 138 1.80 -1.80 9.64
C ILE A 138 1.54 -1.97 8.13
N LEU A 139 1.24 -3.19 7.66
CA LEU A 139 0.96 -3.46 6.25
C LEU A 139 -0.13 -4.51 6.08
N PHE A 140 -1.10 -4.24 5.20
CA PHE A 140 -2.11 -5.23 4.85
C PHE A 140 -1.48 -6.42 4.10
N PRO A 141 -1.84 -7.67 4.45
CA PRO A 141 -1.47 -8.82 3.64
C PRO A 141 -2.11 -8.69 2.26
N GLY A 142 -1.48 -9.29 1.25
CA GLY A 142 -1.97 -9.18 -0.12
C GLY A 142 -0.96 -9.61 -1.16
N MET A 143 -1.20 -9.18 -2.39
CA MET A 143 -0.42 -9.60 -3.55
C MET A 143 -0.23 -8.45 -4.53
N GLY A 144 1.00 -8.33 -5.04
CA GLY A 144 1.29 -7.48 -6.19
C GLY A 144 0.94 -8.22 -7.47
N VAL A 145 0.06 -7.65 -8.28
CA VAL A 145 -0.31 -8.18 -9.60
C VAL A 145 0.24 -7.25 -10.69
N ARG A 146 0.82 -7.85 -11.73
CA ARG A 146 1.30 -7.14 -12.92
C ARG A 146 0.31 -7.34 -14.04
N PHE A 147 -0.08 -6.27 -14.73
CA PHE A 147 -0.89 -6.38 -15.94
C PHE A 147 -0.07 -7.04 -17.05
N THR A 148 -0.61 -8.13 -17.59
CA THR A 148 -0.09 -8.81 -18.78
C THR A 148 -0.79 -8.33 -20.04
N ASP A 149 -2.02 -7.85 -19.90
CA ASP A 149 -2.84 -7.29 -20.98
C ASP A 149 -3.82 -6.27 -20.39
N ILE A 150 -3.83 -5.05 -20.91
CA ILE A 150 -4.74 -3.97 -20.53
C ILE A 150 -4.88 -3.04 -21.73
N ASP A 151 -6.10 -2.52 -21.94
CA ASP A 151 -6.37 -1.56 -22.99
C ASP A 151 -5.51 -0.30 -22.85
N GLU A 152 -5.04 0.24 -23.98
CA GLU A 152 -4.11 1.38 -23.96
C GLU A 152 -4.77 2.66 -23.45
N LYS A 153 -6.07 2.87 -23.72
CA LYS A 153 -6.82 4.00 -23.15
C LYS A 153 -6.85 3.87 -21.62
N ALA A 154 -7.15 2.67 -21.12
CA ALA A 154 -7.16 2.40 -19.68
C ALA A 154 -5.76 2.58 -19.04
N ARG A 155 -4.69 2.23 -19.77
CA ARG A 155 -3.31 2.47 -19.34
C ARG A 155 -3.01 3.96 -19.20
N VAL A 156 -3.37 4.77 -20.19
CA VAL A 156 -3.18 6.23 -20.16
C VAL A 156 -3.96 6.85 -18.99
N GLU A 157 -5.22 6.47 -18.80
CA GLU A 157 -6.04 6.96 -17.69
C GLU A 157 -5.42 6.64 -16.31
N LEU A 158 -4.81 5.47 -16.16
CA LEU A 158 -4.07 5.11 -14.94
C LEU A 158 -2.83 5.97 -14.73
N ILE A 159 -2.09 6.31 -15.79
CA ILE A 159 -0.91 7.19 -15.70
C ILE A 159 -1.36 8.57 -15.22
N GLU A 160 -2.37 9.15 -15.88
CA GLU A 160 -2.88 10.48 -15.55
C GLU A 160 -3.38 10.56 -14.10
N LEU A 161 -4.13 9.55 -13.64
CA LEU A 161 -4.62 9.48 -12.27
C LEU A 161 -3.46 9.41 -11.26
N VAL A 162 -2.48 8.54 -11.50
CA VAL A 162 -1.33 8.37 -10.59
C VAL A 162 -0.51 9.66 -10.50
N ASP A 163 -0.26 10.31 -11.63
CA ASP A 163 0.49 11.56 -11.67
C ASP A 163 -0.26 12.68 -10.93
N ALA A 164 -1.58 12.75 -11.06
CA ALA A 164 -2.41 13.71 -10.33
C ALA A 164 -2.36 13.48 -8.81
N LEU A 165 -2.46 12.22 -8.36
CA LEU A 165 -2.38 11.85 -6.94
C LEU A 165 -1.01 12.14 -6.32
N ASN A 166 0.07 11.94 -7.09
CA ASN A 166 1.41 12.22 -6.61
C ASN A 166 1.65 13.73 -6.49
N ARG A 167 1.25 14.52 -7.49
CA ARG A 167 1.32 15.99 -7.40
C ARG A 167 0.55 16.55 -6.20
N SER A 168 -0.66 16.07 -5.93
CA SER A 168 -1.46 16.58 -4.81
C SER A 168 -0.84 16.31 -3.44
N ARG A 169 -0.01 15.27 -3.32
CA ARG A 169 0.68 14.89 -2.08
C ARG A 169 1.98 15.65 -1.86
N GLU A 170 2.61 16.12 -2.92
CA GLU A 170 3.83 16.94 -2.81
C GLU A 170 3.51 18.38 -2.39
N THR A 171 2.28 18.84 -2.63
CA THR A 171 1.80 20.19 -2.30
C THR A 171 1.02 20.29 -0.98
N ALA A 172 0.77 19.16 -0.31
CA ALA A 172 0.05 19.07 0.96
C ALA A 172 1.04 18.87 2.11
#